data_AF-A0A2N0QKB8-F1
#
_entry.id   AF-A0A2N0QKB8-F1
#
_cell.length_a   1.000
_cell.length_b   1.000
_cell.length_c   1.000
_cell.angle_alpha   90.00
_cell.angle_beta   90.00
_cell.angle_gamma   90.00
#
_symmetry.space_group_name_H-M   'P 1'
#
loop_
_entity.id
_entity.type
_entity.pdbx_description
1 polymer ?
#
loop_
_entity_poly.entity_id
_entity_poly.type
_entity_poly.pdbx_seq_one_letter_code
_entity_poly.pdbx_strand_id
1 'polypeptide(L)' 'MRGWNYVQLIVPFMLVGTIILIYHYRELNALALGEEAADHIGVNVKKGKTFVLIGASLLTGAAVAVSGSIGFVGLAERF' A
#
# COMPACT_ATOMS: atom_id res chain seq x y z
N MET A 1 12.11 -25.57 12.05
CA MET A 1 10.77 -25.70 11.44
C MET A 1 10.67 -24.60 10.37
N ARG A 2 10.59 -25.00 9.09
CA ARG A 2 11.00 -24.21 7.92
C ARG A 2 10.01 -23.08 7.60
N GLY A 3 10.53 -21.86 7.41
CA GLY A 3 9.81 -20.57 7.29
C GLY A 3 8.86 -20.35 6.12
N TRP A 4 8.44 -21.39 5.40
CA TRP A 4 7.50 -21.26 4.26
C TRP A 4 6.04 -21.07 4.68
N ASN A 5 5.64 -21.55 5.85
CA ASN A 5 4.29 -21.36 6.38
C ASN A 5 3.96 -19.87 6.65
N TYR A 6 4.94 -19.08 7.10
CA TYR A 6 4.76 -17.64 7.31
C TYR A 6 4.52 -16.90 5.99
N VAL A 7 5.24 -17.29 4.93
CA VAL A 7 5.06 -16.72 3.59
C VAL A 7 3.66 -17.02 3.08
N GLN A 8 3.20 -18.28 3.15
CA GLN A 8 1.85 -18.65 2.73
C GLN A 8 0.75 -17.92 3.51
N LEU A 9 0.99 -17.62 4.79
CA LEU A 9 0.03 -16.90 5.63
C LEU A 9 -0.09 -15.42 5.24
N ILE A 10 0.99 -14.79 4.76
CA ILE A 10 1.00 -13.36 4.41
C ILE A 10 0.69 -13.06 2.95
N VAL A 11 0.92 -14.01 2.05
CA VAL A 11 0.54 -13.92 0.62
C VAL A 11 -0.90 -13.44 0.40
N PRO A 12 -1.95 -13.95 1.08
CA PRO A 12 -3.31 -13.45 0.87
C PRO A 12 -3.49 -12.00 1.33
N PHE A 13 -2.85 -11.59 2.43
CA PHE A 13 -2.90 -10.19 2.90
C PHE A 13 -2.17 -9.26 1.93
N MET A 14 -1.00 -9.68 1.42
CA MET A 14 -0.27 -8.96 0.38
C MET A 14 -1.13 -8.81 -0.88
N LEU A 15 -1.73 -9.90 -1.38
CA LEU A 15 -2.60 -9.87 -2.54
C LEU A 15 -3.78 -8.91 -2.36
N VAL A 16 -4.47 -8.97 -1.23
CA VAL A 16 -5.62 -8.10 -0.94
C VAL A 16 -5.18 -6.62 -0.89
N GLY A 17 -4.09 -6.31 -0.18
CA GLY A 17 -3.56 -4.96 -0.13
C GLY A 17 -3.15 -4.42 -1.51
N THR A 18 -2.48 -5.24 -2.32
CA THR A 18 -2.07 -4.89 -3.68
C THR A 18 -3.28 -4.67 -4.58
N ILE A 19 -4.30 -5.54 -4.53
CA ILE A 19 -5.53 -5.38 -5.33
C ILE A 19 -6.26 -4.08 -4.96
N ILE A 20 -6.36 -3.75 -3.67
CA ILE A 20 -6.96 -2.50 -3.20
C ILE A 20 -6.22 -1.30 -3.79
N LEU A 21 -4.88 -1.29 -3.74
CA LEU A 21 -4.07 -0.21 -4.30
C LEU A 21 -4.20 -0.10 -5.82
N ILE A 22 -4.15 -1.21 -6.56
CA ILE A 22 -4.31 -1.20 -8.02
C ILE A 22 -5.69 -0.69 -8.41
N TYR A 23 -6.73 -1.08 -7.70
CA TYR A 23 -8.09 -0.60 -7.97
C TYR A 23 -8.22 0.92 -7.73
N HIS A 24 -7.46 1.45 -6.77
CA HIS A 24 -7.42 2.87 -6.40
C HIS A 24 -6.24 3.63 -7.06
N TYR A 25 -5.70 3.13 -8.20
CA TYR A 25 -4.53 3.73 -8.85
C TYR A 25 -4.73 5.20 -9.26
N ARG A 26 -5.97 5.58 -9.60
CA ARG A 26 -6.32 6.97 -9.98
C ARG A 26 -6.17 7.91 -8.79
N GLU A 27 -6.57 7.45 -7.60
CA GLU A 27 -6.46 8.24 -6.37
C GLU A 27 -5.01 8.28 -5.87
N LEU A 28 -4.26 7.19 -6.03
CA LEU A 28 -2.80 7.17 -5.83
C LEU A 28 -2.07 8.20 -6.70
N ASN A 29 -2.40 8.25 -8.00
CA ASN A 29 -1.78 9.19 -8.92
C ASN A 29 -2.18 10.64 -8.59
N ALA A 30 -3.44 10.88 -8.24
CA ALA A 30 -3.91 12.16 -7.73
C ALA A 30 -3.18 12.59 -6.45
N LEU A 31 -2.95 11.69 -5.49
CA LEU A 31 -2.16 11.96 -4.29
C LEU A 31 -0.69 12.28 -4.60
N ALA A 32 -0.12 11.68 -5.65
CA ALA A 32 1.26 11.93 -6.08
C ALA A 32 1.41 13.26 -6.84
N LEU A 33 0.40 13.65 -7.63
CA LEU A 33 0.36 14.91 -8.38
C LEU A 33 -0.04 16.12 -7.53
N GLY A 34 -0.67 15.89 -6.37
CA GLY A 34 -1.19 16.94 -5.49
C GLY A 34 -2.70 17.10 -5.60
N GLU A 35 -3.33 17.57 -4.52
CA GLU A 35 -4.79 17.65 -4.36
C GLU A 35 -5.47 18.47 -5.49
N GLU A 36 -4.74 19.41 -6.10
CA GLU A 36 -5.18 20.24 -7.23
C GLU A 36 -5.47 19.44 -8.51
N ALA A 37 -4.69 18.39 -8.80
CA ALA A 37 -4.93 17.55 -9.98
C ALA A 37 -6.22 16.74 -9.85
N ALA A 38 -6.61 16.43 -8.61
CA ALA A 38 -7.69 15.51 -8.30
C ALA A 38 -9.09 16.13 -8.44
N ASP A 39 -9.20 17.42 -8.12
CA ASP A 39 -10.42 18.22 -8.33
C ASP A 39 -10.77 18.36 -9.82
N HIS A 40 -9.76 18.34 -10.71
CA HIS A 40 -9.97 18.47 -12.16
C HIS A 40 -10.47 17.18 -12.84
N ILE A 41 -10.34 16.01 -12.19
CA ILE A 41 -10.71 14.70 -12.77
C ILE A 41 -11.99 14.11 -12.16
N GLY A 42 -12.66 14.85 -11.26
CA GLY A 42 -13.91 14.42 -10.61
C GLY A 42 -13.76 13.23 -9.67
N VAL A 43 -12.54 12.97 -9.18
CA VAL A 43 -12.23 11.84 -8.30
C VAL A 43 -12.47 12.24 -6.85
N ASN A 44 -13.21 11.44 -6.09
CA ASN A 44 -13.46 11.70 -4.67
C ASN A 44 -12.24 11.32 -3.83
N VAL A 45 -11.25 12.23 -3.81
CA VAL A 45 -9.94 12.07 -3.16
C VAL A 45 -10.06 11.62 -1.72
N LYS A 46 -11.05 12.13 -0.98
CA LYS A 46 -11.26 11.77 0.43
C LYS A 46 -11.49 10.27 0.62
N LYS A 47 -12.37 9.67 -0.18
CA LYS A 47 -12.67 8.23 -0.09
C LYS A 47 -11.48 7.39 -0.58
N GLY A 48 -10.90 7.77 -1.71
CA GLY A 48 -9.74 7.08 -2.28
C GLY A 48 -8.54 7.08 -1.33
N LYS A 49 -8.23 8.22 -0.73
CA LYS A 49 -7.16 8.38 0.27
C LYS A 49 -7.35 7.43 1.44
N THR A 50 -8.57 7.25 1.94
CA THR A 50 -8.85 6.29 3.02
C THR A 50 -8.54 4.85 2.60
N PHE A 51 -9.00 4.41 1.42
CA PHE A 51 -8.72 3.05 0.95
C PHE A 51 -7.24 2.82 0.64
N VAL A 52 -6.57 3.80 0.05
CA VAL A 52 -5.12 3.76 -0.20
C VAL A 52 -4.35 3.66 1.12
N LEU A 53 -4.72 4.44 2.14
CA LEU A 53 -4.10 4.35 3.47
C LEU A 53 -4.32 2.97 4.11
N ILE A 54 -5.53 2.42 4.01
CA ILE A 54 -5.82 1.06 4.52
C ILE A 54 -4.97 0.01 3.80
N GLY A 55 -4.94 0.04 2.46
CA GLY A 55 -4.14 -0.89 1.66
C GLY A 55 -2.64 -0.79 1.96
N ALA A 56 -2.10 0.43 1.99
CA ALA A 56 -0.69 0.68 2.29
C ALA A 56 -0.32 0.25 3.73
N SER A 57 -1.19 0.53 4.71
CA SER A 57 -0.96 0.14 6.10
C SER A 57 -0.99 -1.38 6.27
N LEU A 58 -1.90 -2.06 5.57
CA LEU A 58 -2.01 -3.52 5.59
C LEU A 58 -0.79 -4.19 4.96
N LEU A 59 -0.31 -3.67 3.82
CA LEU A 59 0.92 -4.13 3.18
C LEU A 59 2.15 -3.90 4.05
N THR A 60 2.27 -2.71 4.64
CA THR A 60 3.39 -2.35 5.52
C THR A 60 3.38 -3.22 6.78
N GLY A 61 2.20 -3.41 7.39
CA GLY A 61 2.03 -4.26 8.57
C GLY A 61 2.36 -5.73 8.28
N ALA A 62 1.91 -6.25 7.14
CA ALA A 62 2.25 -7.59 6.67
C ALA A 62 3.77 -7.75 6.47
N ALA A 63 4.41 -6.79 5.79
CA ALA A 63 5.85 -6.81 5.57
C ALA A 63 6.65 -6.79 6.88
N VAL A 64 6.27 -5.93 7.83
CA VAL A 64 6.92 -5.82 9.15
C VAL A 64 6.69 -7.08 10.00
N ALA A 65 5.49 -7.67 9.97
CA ALA A 65 5.17 -8.86 10.75
C ALA A 65 5.99 -10.10 10.33
N VAL A 66 6.30 -10.26 9.04
CA VAL A 66 7.13 -11.36 8.54
C VAL A 66 8.62 -11.08 8.67
N SER A 67 9.04 -9.84 8.46
CA SER A 67 10.46 -9.51 8.32
C SER A 67 11.10 -8.97 9.60
N GLY A 68 10.29 -8.71 10.65
CA GLY A 68 10.69 -7.90 11.79
C GLY A 68 10.65 -6.40 11.45
N SER A 69 10.89 -5.53 12.43
CA SER A 69 10.93 -4.07 12.21
C SER A 69 12.07 -3.69 11.27
N ILE A 70 11.81 -3.62 9.97
CA ILE A 70 12.77 -3.16 8.97
C ILE A 70 12.56 -1.66 8.76
N GLY A 71 13.44 -0.85 9.34
CA GLY A 71 13.35 0.62 9.28
C GLY A 71 13.79 1.25 7.94
N PHE A 72 14.44 0.51 7.03
CA PHE A 72 15.20 1.12 5.91
C PHE A 72 14.74 0.77 4.49
N VAL A 73 13.80 -0.17 4.27
CA VAL A 73 13.45 -0.61 2.90
C VAL A 73 12.83 0.49 2.05
N GLY A 74 11.97 1.34 2.61
CA GLY A 74 11.34 2.45 1.86
C GLY A 74 12.23 3.68 1.67
N LEU A 75 13.32 3.81 2.42
CA LEU A 75 14.28 4.92 2.30
C LEU A 75 15.43 4.58 1.36
N ALA A 76 15.84 3.30 1.32
CA ALA A 76 16.91 2.82 0.46
C ALA A 76 16.54 2.84 -1.03
N GLU A 77 15.25 2.78 -1.39
CA GLU A 77 14.79 2.86 -2.78
C GLU A 77 14.95 4.26 -3.41
N ARG A 78 15.12 5.31 -2.58
CA ARG A 78 15.20 6.71 -3.05
C ARG A 78 16.63 7.25 -3.18
N PHE A 79 17.65 6.40 -3.06
CA PHE A 79 19.07 6.75 -3.29
C PHE A 79 19.62 6.13 -4.57
#